data_AF-A0A7X6TIG3-F1
#
_entry.id   AF-A0A7X6TIG3-F1
#
_cell.length_a   1.000
_cell.length_b   1.000
_cell.length_c   1.000
_cell.angle_alpha   90.00
_cell.angle_beta   90.00
_cell.angle_gamma   90.00
#
_symmetry.space_group_name_H-M   'P 1'
#
loop_
_entity.id
_entity.type
_entity.pdbx_description
1 polymer ?
#
loop_
_entity_poly.entity_id
_entity_poly.type
_entity_poly.pdbx_seq_one_letter_code
_entity_poly.pdbx_strand_id
1 'polypeptide(L)'
;PDEYCRRLGQGRSVWQVEERLDRAAAFRATVVMGLRLTAGVDEAALRRRFGLDPAAYYGPVLEHLVVQGLLARRDGRLRLTAAGLPLANRVMAELV
;
A
#
# COMPACT_ATOMS: atom_id res chain seq x y z
N PRO A 1 26.81 10.06 9.91
CA PRO A 1 26.66 11.50 10.20
C PRO A 1 27.59 12.38 9.35
N ASP A 2 28.89 12.06 9.30
CA ASP A 2 29.91 12.90 8.63
C ASP A 2 29.73 13.02 7.12
N GLU A 3 29.25 11.96 6.46
CA GLU A 3 29.01 11.96 5.01
C GLU A 3 27.83 12.85 4.61
N TYR A 4 26.76 12.87 5.40
CA TYR A 4 25.61 13.75 5.21
C TYR A 4 26.03 15.22 5.29
N CYS A 5 26.72 15.61 6.36
CA CYS A 5 27.19 16.98 6.58
C CYS A 5 28.15 17.44 5.47
N ARG A 6 29.04 16.54 5.02
CA ARG A 6 29.99 16.82 3.93
C ARG A 6 29.29 17.06 2.59
N ARG A 7 28.33 16.22 2.21
CA ARG A 7 27.56 16.38 0.97
C ARG A 7 26.72 17.66 1.00
N LEU A 8 26.07 17.95 2.13
CA LEU A 8 25.28 19.16 2.34
C LEU A 8 26.14 20.42 2.22
N GLY A 9 27.31 20.46 2.87
CA GLY A 9 28.25 21.58 2.78
C GLY A 9 28.86 21.80 1.40
N GLN A 10 28.80 20.79 0.51
CA GLN A 10 29.25 20.86 -0.88
C GLN A 10 28.11 21.14 -1.87
N GLY A 11 26.89 21.41 -1.40
CA GLY A 11 25.70 21.61 -2.25
C GLY A 11 25.31 20.38 -3.07
N ARG A 12 25.79 19.19 -2.67
CA ARG A 12 25.50 17.92 -3.33
C ARG A 12 24.25 17.30 -2.71
N SER A 13 23.55 16.49 -3.50
CA SER A 13 22.42 15.69 -3.01
C SER A 13 22.84 14.85 -1.80
N VAL A 14 22.05 14.95 -0.72
CA VAL A 14 22.22 14.16 0.50
C VAL A 14 21.49 12.82 0.44
N TRP A 15 20.69 12.58 -0.61
CA TRP A 15 20.02 11.31 -0.85
C TRP A 15 21.06 10.22 -1.10
N GLN A 16 21.00 9.13 -0.32
CA GLN A 16 21.83 7.95 -0.54
C GLN A 16 21.18 6.98 -1.54
N VAL A 17 19.85 6.87 -1.53
CA VAL A 17 19.08 6.00 -2.41
C VAL A 17 17.82 6.74 -2.85
N GLU A 18 17.52 6.68 -4.14
CA GLU A 18 16.25 7.08 -4.72
C GLU A 18 15.65 5.86 -5.42
N GLU A 19 14.40 5.54 -5.12
CA GLU A 19 13.64 4.51 -5.81
C GLU A 19 12.53 5.17 -6.63
N ARG A 20 12.43 4.80 -7.90
CA ARG A 20 11.33 5.19 -8.78
C ARG A 20 10.39 4.01 -8.96
N LEU A 21 9.23 4.09 -8.32
CA LEU A 21 8.20 3.07 -8.46
C LEU A 21 7.52 3.19 -9.82
N ASP A 22 7.41 2.05 -10.50
CA ASP A 22 6.48 1.95 -11.62
C ASP A 22 5.03 2.06 -11.14
N ARG A 23 4.10 2.16 -12.09
CA ARG A 23 2.68 2.33 -11.79
C ARG A 23 2.11 1.20 -10.90
N ALA A 24 2.51 -0.05 -11.14
CA ALA A 24 2.01 -1.20 -10.40
C ALA A 24 2.59 -1.23 -8.98
N ALA A 25 3.88 -0.93 -8.82
CA ALA A 25 4.54 -0.82 -7.53
C ALA A 25 3.97 0.33 -6.70
N ALA A 26 3.72 1.49 -7.31
CA ALA A 26 3.07 2.61 -6.65
C ALA A 26 1.62 2.29 -6.23
N PHE A 27 0.89 1.52 -7.04
CA PHE A 27 -0.44 1.01 -6.70
C PHE A 27 -0.37 0.10 -5.46
N ARG A 28 0.51 -0.92 -5.46
CA ARG A 28 0.68 -1.83 -4.31
C ARG A 28 1.06 -1.08 -3.05
N ALA A 29 2.03 -0.16 -3.13
CA ALA A 29 2.42 0.69 -2.00
C ALA A 29 1.24 1.53 -1.46
N THR A 30 0.40 2.07 -2.35
CA THR A 30 -0.79 2.84 -1.95
C THR A 30 -1.83 1.96 -1.25
N VAL A 31 -2.06 0.74 -1.74
CA VAL A 31 -2.97 -0.23 -1.09
C VAL A 31 -2.46 -0.61 0.28
N VAL A 32 -1.19 -1.02 0.37
CA VAL A 32 -0.56 -1.48 1.62
C VAL A 32 -0.52 -0.37 2.67
N MET A 33 -0.18 0.86 2.30
CA MET A 33 -0.22 1.99 3.23
C MET A 33 -1.64 2.41 3.58
N GLY A 34 -2.55 2.45 2.61
CA GLY A 34 -3.92 2.87 2.83
C GLY A 34 -4.74 1.91 3.69
N LEU A 35 -4.47 0.60 3.60
CA LEU A 35 -5.09 -0.40 4.48
C LEU A 35 -4.65 -0.27 5.95
N ARG A 36 -3.56 0.45 6.26
CA ARG A 36 -3.19 0.80 7.64
C ARG A 36 -4.10 1.88 8.23
N LEU A 37 -4.83 2.62 7.40
CA LEU A 37 -5.86 3.54 7.86
C LEU A 37 -7.14 2.76 8.15
N THR A 38 -7.84 3.09 9.23
CA THR A 38 -9.11 2.44 9.60
C THR A 38 -10.19 2.59 8.51
N ALA A 39 -10.15 3.70 7.75
CA ALA A 39 -11.01 3.93 6.61
C ALA A 39 -10.67 3.06 5.38
N GLY A 40 -9.48 2.43 5.38
CA GLY A 40 -8.95 1.68 4.25
C GLY A 40 -8.78 2.51 2.97
N VAL A 41 -8.81 1.83 1.84
CA VAL A 41 -8.66 2.44 0.51
C VAL A 41 -9.97 2.52 -0.24
N ASP A 42 -10.18 3.63 -0.93
CA ASP A 42 -11.30 3.82 -1.86
C ASP A 42 -10.94 3.17 -3.21
N GLU A 43 -11.70 2.15 -3.61
CA GLU A 43 -11.41 1.38 -4.82
C GLU A 43 -11.65 2.20 -6.10
N ALA A 44 -12.61 3.14 -6.09
CA ALA A 44 -12.84 4.03 -7.21
C ALA A 44 -11.72 5.08 -7.35
N ALA A 45 -11.19 5.57 -6.23
CA ALA A 45 -10.01 6.45 -6.24
C ALA A 45 -8.77 5.72 -6.78
N LEU A 46 -8.57 4.45 -6.39
CA LEU A 46 -7.47 3.62 -6.92
C LEU A 46 -7.59 3.41 -8.42
N ARG A 47 -8.79 3.04 -8.91
CA ARG A 47 -9.04 2.89 -10.35
C ARG A 47 -8.79 4.18 -11.12
N ARG A 48 -9.27 5.33 -10.62
CA ARG A 48 -9.02 6.63 -11.27
C ARG A 48 -7.54 7.02 -11.30
N ARG A 49 -6.80 6.75 -10.21
CA ARG A 49 -5.40 7.16 -10.09
C ARG A 49 -4.43 6.24 -10.85
N PHE A 50 -4.67 4.94 -10.85
CA PHE A 50 -3.73 3.95 -11.37
C PHE A 50 -4.25 3.19 -12.60
N GLY A 51 -5.56 3.27 -12.90
CA GLY A 51 -6.19 2.44 -13.92
C GLY A 51 -6.25 0.96 -13.55
N LEU A 52 -6.06 0.64 -12.26
CA LEU A 52 -6.02 -0.73 -11.76
C LEU A 52 -7.16 -0.95 -10.76
N ASP A 53 -7.84 -2.08 -10.92
CA ASP A 53 -8.88 -2.52 -9.99
C ASP A 53 -8.30 -3.54 -8.99
N PRO A 54 -8.45 -3.33 -7.66
CA PRO A 54 -7.90 -4.25 -6.67
C PRO A 54 -8.43 -5.68 -6.80
N ALA A 55 -9.70 -5.87 -7.19
CA ALA A 55 -10.26 -7.21 -7.39
C ALA A 55 -9.54 -7.94 -8.53
N ALA A 56 -9.42 -7.29 -9.68
CA ALA A 56 -8.75 -7.88 -10.84
C ALA A 56 -7.23 -8.05 -10.63
N TYR A 57 -6.59 -7.09 -9.94
CA TYR A 57 -5.15 -7.08 -9.76
C TYR A 57 -4.66 -8.15 -8.77
N TYR A 58 -5.32 -8.27 -7.60
CA TYR A 58 -4.93 -9.23 -6.56
C TYR A 58 -5.67 -10.57 -6.68
N GLY A 59 -6.83 -10.58 -7.33
CA GLY A 59 -7.59 -11.78 -7.65
C GLY A 59 -7.84 -12.69 -6.45
N PRO A 60 -7.47 -13.98 -6.52
CA PRO A 60 -7.75 -14.97 -5.49
C PRO A 60 -7.20 -14.61 -4.11
N VAL A 61 -6.06 -13.92 -4.02
CA VAL A 61 -5.45 -13.55 -2.74
C VAL A 61 -6.35 -12.60 -1.97
N LEU A 62 -6.90 -11.59 -2.67
CA LEU A 62 -7.81 -10.63 -2.04
C LEU A 62 -9.12 -11.31 -1.62
N GLU A 63 -9.65 -12.20 -2.46
CA GLU A 63 -10.84 -12.98 -2.14
C GLU A 63 -10.62 -13.85 -0.91
N HIS A 64 -9.47 -14.52 -0.80
CA HIS A 64 -9.11 -15.34 0.35
C HIS A 64 -9.08 -14.53 1.65
N LEU A 65 -8.44 -13.36 1.63
CA LEU A 65 -8.37 -12.46 2.79
C LEU A 65 -9.75 -11.92 3.20
N VAL A 66 -10.66 -11.72 2.24
CA VAL A 66 -12.06 -11.34 2.51
C VAL A 66 -12.84 -12.51 3.09
N VAL A 67 -12.70 -13.72 2.54
CA VAL A 67 -13.37 -14.95 3.04
C VAL A 67 -12.91 -15.29 4.46
N GLN A 68 -11.63 -15.08 4.78
CA GLN A 68 -11.10 -15.20 6.14
C GLN A 68 -11.62 -14.12 7.09
N GLY A 69 -12.35 -13.12 6.59
CA GLY A 69 -12.86 -12.00 7.37
C GLY A 69 -11.79 -11.02 7.83
N LEU A 70 -10.59 -11.04 7.23
CA LEU A 70 -9.50 -10.11 7.56
C LEU A 70 -9.66 -8.77 6.83
N LEU A 71 -10.19 -8.82 5.61
CA LEU A 71 -10.57 -7.65 4.82
C LEU A 71 -12.08 -7.63 4.61
N ALA A 72 -12.63 -6.44 4.42
CA ALA A 72 -14.01 -6.25 4.02
C ALA A 72 -14.13 -5.14 2.98
N ARG A 73 -15.08 -5.32 2.06
CA ARG A 73 -15.57 -4.29 1.16
C ARG A 73 -16.84 -3.68 1.73
N ARG A 74 -16.80 -2.40 2.07
CA ARG A 74 -17.97 -1.64 2.55
C ARG A 74 -17.91 -0.23 2.01
N ASP A 75 -19.02 0.28 1.51
CA ASP A 75 -19.15 1.66 1.01
C ASP A 75 -18.11 2.02 -0.06
N GLY A 76 -17.82 1.08 -0.97
CA GLY A 76 -16.81 1.27 -2.01
C GLY A 76 -15.35 1.27 -1.52
N ARG A 77 -15.11 0.91 -0.25
CA ARG A 77 -13.79 0.86 0.37
C ARG A 77 -13.39 -0.55 0.75
N LEU A 78 -12.14 -0.89 0.45
CA LEU A 78 -11.46 -2.07 0.97
C LEU A 78 -10.72 -1.69 2.25
N ARG A 79 -11.02 -2.36 3.37
CA ARG A 79 -10.47 -2.04 4.69
C ARG A 79 -10.24 -3.29 5.54
N LEU A 80 -9.34 -3.20 6.51
CA LEU A 80 -9.19 -4.23 7.54
C LEU A 80 -10.46 -4.29 8.40
N THR A 81 -10.84 -5.51 8.79
CA THR A 81 -11.88 -5.71 9.81
C THR A 81 -11.29 -5.56 11.20
N ALA A 82 -12.14 -5.60 12.23
CA ALA A 82 -11.69 -5.68 13.62
C ALA A 82 -10.77 -6.90 13.87
N ALA A 83 -11.04 -8.04 13.22
CA ALA A 83 -10.19 -9.24 13.30
C ALA A 83 -8.92 -9.11 12.44
N GLY A 84 -8.97 -8.35 11.34
CA GLY A 84 -7.82 -8.11 10.46
C GLY A 84 -6.81 -7.11 11.01
N LEU A 85 -7.24 -6.12 11.81
CA LEU A 85 -6.35 -5.10 12.41
C LEU A 85 -5.14 -5.68 13.18
N PRO A 86 -5.30 -6.62 14.13
CA PRO A 86 -4.14 -7.22 14.82
C PRO A 86 -3.25 -8.05 13.89
N LEU A 87 -3.76 -8.43 12.71
CA LEU A 87 -3.05 -9.20 11.69
C LEU A 87 -2.63 -8.35 10.49
N ALA A 88 -2.64 -7.02 10.62
CA ALA A 88 -2.41 -6.09 9.51
C ALA A 88 -1.13 -6.41 8.73
N ASN A 89 0.00 -6.63 9.42
CA ASN A 89 1.27 -6.94 8.76
C ASN A 89 1.22 -8.24 7.96
N ARG A 90 0.49 -9.26 8.43
CA ARG A 90 0.28 -10.52 7.69
C ARG A 90 -0.55 -10.28 6.44
N VAL A 91 -1.64 -9.52 6.55
CA VAL A 91 -2.48 -9.15 5.40
C VAL A 91 -1.66 -8.38 4.36
N MET A 92 -0.80 -7.45 4.77
CA MET A 92 0.04 -6.70 3.84
C MET A 92 1.07 -7.59 3.13
N ALA A 93 1.64 -8.58 3.82
CA ALA A 93 2.64 -9.47 3.24
C ALA A 93 2.09 -10.30 2.07
N GLU A 94 0.77 -10.55 2.06
CA GLU A 94 0.07 -11.24 0.96
C GLU A 94 -0.19 -10.32 -0.24
N LEU A 95 -0.07 -8.99 -0.08
CA LEU A 95 -0.44 -7.97 -1.09
C LEU A 95 0.76 -7.21 -1.69
N VAL A 96 1.99 -7.64 -1.42
CA VAL A 96 3.26 -7.02 -1.87
C VAL A 96 3.84 -7.71 -3.09
#